data_AF-A0A1I6G478-F1
#
_entry.id   AF-A0A1I6G478-F1
#
_cell.length_a   1.000
_cell.length_b   1.000
_cell.length_c   1.000
_cell.angle_alpha   90.00
_cell.angle_beta   90.00
_cell.angle_gamma   90.00
#
_symmetry.space_group_name_H-M   'P 1'
#
loop_
_entity.id
_entity.type
_entity.pdbx_description
1 polymer ?
#
loop_
_entity_poly.entity_id
_entity_poly.type
_entity_poly.pdbx_seq_one_letter_code
_entity_poly.pdbx_strand_id
1 'polypeptide(L)'
;MAFLLSRSDTAPLMLERRHVKRLVARTIEDFRRNIGDSYTMFTYAPLLLVGLLRWRLKDPLALVAGTEPLADDLLGIIDRAIVDLEGRVNVRESLQRRRNKFLPILYDIKNELQGEGTNPDLLLDIYNAGD
;
A
#
# COMPACT_ATOMS: atom_id res chain seq x y z
N MET A 1 2.45 -10.64 -11.86
CA MET A 1 1.87 -9.65 -10.93
C MET A 1 0.50 -10.06 -10.36
N ALA A 2 -0.31 -10.86 -11.07
CA ALA A 2 -1.56 -11.43 -10.54
C ALA A 2 -1.40 -12.38 -9.32
N PHE A 3 -0.18 -12.86 -9.04
CA PHE A 3 0.09 -13.87 -8.00
C PHE A 3 0.11 -13.30 -6.57
N LEU A 4 0.73 -12.13 -6.35
CA LEU A 4 0.68 -11.40 -5.06
C LEU A 4 -0.73 -10.93 -4.70
N LEU A 5 -1.56 -10.82 -5.74
CA LEU A 5 -2.95 -10.39 -5.72
C LEU A 5 -3.90 -11.58 -5.85
N SER A 6 -3.39 -12.79 -5.61
CA SER A 6 -4.23 -13.97 -5.45
C SER A 6 -4.66 -14.04 -3.99
N ARG A 7 -5.94 -14.31 -3.74
CA ARG A 7 -6.42 -14.66 -2.39
C ARG A 7 -5.76 -15.92 -1.83
N SER A 8 -5.03 -16.68 -2.65
CA SER A 8 -4.29 -17.87 -2.22
C SER A 8 -3.19 -17.54 -1.20
N ASP A 9 -3.19 -18.25 -0.08
CA ASP A 9 -2.22 -18.09 1.00
C ASP A 9 -0.83 -18.65 0.66
N THR A 10 -0.70 -19.44 -0.41
CA THR A 10 0.59 -19.99 -0.83
C THR A 10 1.43 -19.01 -1.63
N ALA A 11 0.79 -17.99 -2.22
CA ALA A 11 1.47 -17.07 -3.13
C ALA A 11 2.54 -16.20 -2.44
N PRO A 12 2.30 -15.62 -1.26
CA PRO A 12 3.33 -14.91 -0.51
C PRO A 12 4.51 -15.83 -0.13
N LEU A 13 4.28 -17.12 0.11
CA LEU A 13 5.32 -18.07 0.55
C LEU A 13 6.37 -18.34 -0.53
N MET A 14 6.02 -18.19 -1.81
CA MET A 14 6.97 -18.36 -2.93
C MET A 14 7.85 -17.13 -3.17
N LEU A 15 7.60 -16.01 -2.48
CA LEU A 15 8.43 -14.82 -2.61
C LEU A 15 9.72 -14.99 -1.81
N GLU A 16 10.80 -14.53 -2.42
CA GLU A 16 12.11 -14.41 -1.79
C GLU A 16 12.36 -12.94 -1.48
N ARG A 17 13.26 -12.68 -0.54
CA ARG A 17 13.67 -11.33 -0.13
C ARG A 17 14.01 -10.41 -1.31
N ARG A 18 14.67 -10.94 -2.35
CA ARG A 18 15.00 -10.18 -3.57
C ARG A 18 13.76 -9.75 -4.36
N HIS A 19 12.72 -10.58 -4.40
CA HIS A 19 11.46 -10.26 -5.06
C HIS A 19 10.74 -9.15 -4.29
N VAL A 20 10.69 -9.28 -2.96
CA VAL A 20 10.10 -8.27 -2.06
C VAL A 20 10.79 -6.92 -2.26
N LYS A 21 12.14 -6.87 -2.19
CA LYS A 21 12.91 -5.64 -2.45
C LYS A 21 12.55 -4.97 -3.78
N ARG A 22 12.49 -5.77 -4.86
CA ARG A 22 12.16 -5.26 -6.20
C ARG A 22 10.73 -4.70 -6.25
N LEU A 23 9.79 -5.36 -5.60
CA LEU A 23 8.40 -4.96 -5.58
C LEU A 23 8.18 -3.73 -4.70
N VAL A 24 8.84 -3.64 -3.54
CA VAL A 24 8.84 -2.44 -2.69
C VAL A 24 9.36 -1.23 -3.47
N ALA A 25 10.50 -1.36 -4.15
CA ALA A 25 11.04 -0.29 -4.98
C ALA A 25 10.05 0.16 -6.07
N ARG A 26 9.36 -0.81 -6.69
CA ARG A 26 8.32 -0.52 -7.69
C ARG A 26 7.11 0.19 -7.07
N THR A 27 6.62 -0.29 -5.93
CA THR A 27 5.53 0.33 -5.17
C THR A 27 5.85 1.79 -4.85
N ILE A 28 7.03 2.07 -4.30
CA ILE A 28 7.46 3.43 -3.95
C ILE A 28 7.46 4.33 -5.20
N GLU A 29 7.98 3.84 -6.31
CA GLU A 29 7.99 4.57 -7.58
C GLU A 29 6.57 4.84 -8.11
N ASP A 30 5.67 3.86 -8.02
CA ASP A 30 4.27 4.04 -8.44
C ASP A 30 3.54 5.05 -7.53
N PHE A 31 3.81 5.07 -6.22
CA PHE A 31 3.30 6.12 -5.33
C PHE A 31 3.86 7.49 -5.71
N ARG A 32 5.18 7.63 -5.91
CA ARG A 32 5.82 8.89 -6.31
C ARG A 32 5.22 9.49 -7.58
N ARG A 33 4.85 8.66 -8.55
CA ARG A 33 4.21 9.10 -9.81
C ARG A 33 2.80 9.64 -9.63
N ASN A 34 2.07 9.16 -8.63
CA ASN A 34 0.68 9.55 -8.41
C ASN A 34 0.54 10.73 -7.43
N ILE A 35 1.50 10.89 -6.51
CA ILE A 35 1.60 12.09 -5.68
C ILE A 35 1.75 13.31 -6.59
N GLY A 36 0.97 14.36 -6.32
CA GLY A 36 0.89 15.53 -7.20
C GLY A 36 -0.08 15.39 -8.39
N ASP A 37 -0.59 14.20 -8.70
CA ASP A 37 -1.48 13.95 -9.85
C ASP A 37 -2.95 13.74 -9.41
N SER A 38 -3.79 13.27 -10.33
CA SER A 38 -5.22 12.98 -10.20
C SER A 38 -5.53 11.61 -9.59
N TYR A 39 -4.50 10.82 -9.24
CA TYR A 39 -4.62 9.48 -8.65
C TYR A 39 -5.45 8.51 -9.51
N THR A 40 -5.41 8.66 -10.84
CA THR A 40 -6.17 7.84 -11.80
C THR A 40 -5.75 6.39 -11.84
N MET A 41 -4.45 6.14 -11.77
CA MET A 41 -3.87 4.80 -11.80
C MET A 41 -3.40 4.37 -10.41
N PHE A 42 -3.86 5.07 -9.37
CA PHE A 42 -3.30 4.92 -8.03
C PHE A 42 -3.62 3.57 -7.41
N THR A 43 -4.77 2.96 -7.74
CA THR A 43 -5.20 1.65 -7.21
C THR A 43 -4.09 0.61 -7.18
N TYR A 44 -3.24 0.57 -8.20
CA TYR A 44 -2.20 -0.44 -8.32
C TYR A 44 -1.15 -0.37 -7.20
N ALA A 45 -0.78 0.82 -6.75
CA ALA A 45 0.32 0.98 -5.78
C ALA A 45 -0.06 0.49 -4.37
N PRO A 46 -1.19 0.93 -3.77
CA PRO A 46 -1.65 0.40 -2.49
C PRO A 46 -2.00 -1.10 -2.59
N LEU A 47 -2.58 -1.55 -3.70
CA LEU A 47 -2.92 -2.97 -3.90
C LEU A 47 -1.67 -3.86 -3.92
N LEU A 48 -0.60 -3.43 -4.60
CA LEU A 48 0.69 -4.12 -4.56
C LEU A 48 1.27 -4.14 -3.14
N LEU A 49 1.13 -3.04 -2.39
CA LEU A 49 1.63 -2.93 -1.03
C LEU A 49 0.89 -3.86 -0.05
N VAL A 50 -0.44 -3.89 -0.09
CA VAL A 50 -1.22 -4.82 0.74
C VAL A 50 -0.87 -6.27 0.40
N GLY A 51 -0.66 -6.59 -0.88
CA GLY A 51 -0.14 -7.90 -1.29
C GLY A 51 1.24 -8.22 -0.71
N LEU A 52 2.13 -7.22 -0.58
CA LEU A 52 3.45 -7.38 0.02
C LEU A 52 3.40 -7.60 1.53
N LEU A 53 2.48 -6.96 2.26
CA LEU A 53 2.29 -7.17 3.69
C LEU A 53 1.98 -8.64 4.02
N ARG A 54 1.31 -9.36 3.12
CA ARG A 54 1.06 -10.80 3.27
C ARG A 54 2.31 -11.67 3.25
N TRP A 55 3.48 -11.13 2.87
CA TRP A 55 4.75 -11.83 3.01
C TRP A 55 5.11 -12.11 4.47
N ARG A 56 4.44 -11.46 5.43
CA ARG A 56 4.49 -11.79 6.85
C ARG A 56 4.07 -13.22 7.18
N LEU A 57 3.32 -13.89 6.31
CA LEU A 57 3.05 -15.32 6.41
C LEU A 57 4.33 -16.19 6.34
N LYS A 58 5.38 -15.69 5.67
CA LYS A 58 6.70 -16.33 5.57
C LYS A 58 7.69 -15.80 6.59
N ASP A 59 7.66 -14.49 6.84
CA ASP A 59 8.54 -13.79 7.78
C ASP A 59 7.74 -12.80 8.63
N PRO A 60 7.30 -13.19 9.84
CA PRO A 60 6.37 -12.40 10.65
C PRO A 60 6.82 -10.97 10.98
N LEU A 61 8.13 -10.71 10.96
CA LEU A 61 8.70 -9.40 11.27
C LEU A 61 9.01 -8.57 10.01
N ALA A 62 8.69 -9.09 8.82
CA ALA A 62 8.91 -8.40 7.58
C ALA A 62 8.04 -7.14 7.45
N LEU A 63 8.63 -6.12 6.83
CA LEU A 63 7.98 -4.86 6.50
C LEU A 63 7.37 -4.16 7.74
N VAL A 64 8.06 -4.22 8.88
CA VAL A 64 7.73 -3.46 10.10
C VAL A 64 8.70 -2.30 10.26
N ALA A 65 8.16 -1.08 10.37
CA ALA A 65 8.93 0.16 10.54
C ALA A 65 9.74 0.12 11.84
N GLY A 66 10.89 0.79 11.86
CA GLY A 66 11.86 0.76 12.96
C GLY A 66 12.65 -0.55 13.09
N THR A 67 12.22 -1.63 12.44
CA THR A 67 12.94 -2.91 12.38
C THR A 67 13.59 -3.11 11.01
N GLU A 68 12.94 -2.65 9.95
CA GLU A 68 13.37 -2.88 8.57
C GLU A 68 13.38 -1.58 7.74
N PRO A 69 14.53 -1.21 7.12
CA PRO A 69 14.61 0.02 6.33
C PRO A 69 13.62 0.12 5.16
N LEU A 70 13.24 -1.02 4.55
CA LEU A 70 12.24 -1.01 3.48
C LEU A 70 10.85 -0.62 3.98
N ALA A 71 10.54 -0.95 5.24
CA ALA A 71 9.28 -0.55 5.86
C ALA A 71 9.28 0.95 6.15
N ASP A 72 10.41 1.50 6.59
CA ASP A 72 10.57 2.94 6.82
C ASP A 72 10.41 3.73 5.51
N ASP A 73 10.99 3.24 4.41
CA ASP A 73 10.82 3.84 3.08
C ASP A 73 9.35 3.81 2.61
N LEU A 74 8.64 2.71 2.87
CA LEU A 74 7.22 2.56 2.54
C LEU A 74 6.35 3.49 3.39
N LEU A 75 6.61 3.54 4.70
CA LEU A 75 5.91 4.42 5.62
C LEU A 75 6.06 5.88 5.18
N GLY A 76 7.30 6.28 4.84
CA GLY A 76 7.59 7.63 4.37
C GLY A 76 6.87 8.01 3.08
N ILE A 77 6.69 7.08 2.13
CA ILE A 77 5.95 7.40 0.90
C ILE A 77 4.43 7.42 1.11
N ILE A 78 3.90 6.59 2.02
CA ILE A 78 2.47 6.61 2.39
C ILE A 78 2.13 7.92 3.09
N ASP A 79 2.94 8.35 4.07
CA ASP A 79 2.73 9.61 4.77
C ASP A 79 2.68 10.79 3.79
N ARG A 80 3.59 10.82 2.80
CA ARG A 80 3.56 11.84 1.74
C ARG A 80 2.28 11.79 0.92
N ALA A 81 1.77 10.60 0.60
CA ALA A 81 0.54 10.45 -0.17
C ALA A 81 -0.70 10.88 0.63
N ILE A 82 -0.74 10.56 1.93
CA ILE A 82 -1.80 11.02 2.85
C ILE A 82 -1.80 12.55 2.91
N VAL A 83 -0.64 13.16 3.19
CA VAL A 83 -0.49 14.62 3.28
C VAL A 83 -0.89 15.31 1.97
N ASP A 84 -0.50 14.77 0.82
CA ASP A 84 -0.89 15.32 -0.48
C ASP A 84 -2.41 15.23 -0.72
N LEU A 85 -3.04 14.09 -0.39
CA LEU A 85 -4.49 13.92 -0.53
C LEU A 85 -5.29 14.82 0.42
N GLU A 86 -4.83 14.99 1.66
CA GLU A 86 -5.47 15.85 2.66
C GLU A 86 -5.26 17.34 2.39
N GLY A 87 -4.06 17.74 1.97
CA GLY A 87 -3.69 19.14 1.75
C GLY A 87 -4.38 19.80 0.55
N ARG A 88 -5.02 19.02 -0.33
CA ARG A 88 -5.69 19.53 -1.52
C ARG A 88 -7.12 19.96 -1.25
N VAL A 89 -7.31 21.27 -1.19
CA VAL A 89 -8.62 21.95 -1.04
C VAL A 89 -9.22 22.25 -2.42
N ASN A 90 -10.56 22.24 -2.53
CA ASN A 90 -11.31 22.57 -3.78
C ASN A 90 -10.96 21.72 -5.00
N VAL A 91 -10.71 20.43 -4.79
CA VAL A 91 -10.43 19.48 -5.88
C VAL A 91 -11.69 19.16 -6.69
N ARG A 92 -11.48 18.66 -7.92
CA ARG A 92 -12.57 18.10 -8.74
C ARG A 92 -13.26 16.95 -8.00
N GLU A 93 -14.56 16.80 -8.23
CA GLU A 93 -15.38 15.76 -7.60
C GLU A 93 -14.79 14.34 -7.75
N SER A 94 -14.18 14.04 -8.90
CA SER A 94 -13.52 12.74 -9.15
C SER A 94 -12.33 12.49 -8.23
N LEU A 95 -11.52 13.51 -7.94
CA LEU A 95 -10.41 13.41 -6.99
C LEU A 95 -10.94 13.37 -5.55
N GLN A 96 -12.02 14.09 -5.24
CA GLN A 96 -12.67 14.01 -3.92
C GLN A 96 -13.19 12.61 -3.62
N ARG A 97 -13.85 11.96 -4.59
CA ARG A 97 -14.30 10.57 -4.46
C ARG A 97 -13.14 9.61 -4.21
N ARG A 98 -12.03 9.76 -4.95
CA ARG A 98 -10.83 8.94 -4.74
C ARG A 98 -10.18 9.18 -3.39
N ARG A 99 -10.07 10.44 -2.97
CA ARG A 99 -9.55 10.79 -1.65
C ARG A 99 -10.35 10.09 -0.55
N ASN A 100 -11.68 10.21 -0.59
CA ASN A 100 -12.56 9.59 0.42
C ASN A 100 -12.45 8.06 0.43
N LYS A 101 -12.14 7.46 -0.73
CA LYS A 101 -12.01 6.02 -0.93
C LYS A 101 -10.65 5.49 -0.45
N PHE A 102 -9.55 6.17 -0.81
CA PHE A 102 -8.19 5.70 -0.53
C PHE A 102 -7.61 6.17 0.79
N LEU A 103 -8.01 7.33 1.34
CA LEU A 103 -7.44 7.80 2.61
C LEU A 103 -7.58 6.79 3.74
N PRO A 104 -8.76 6.20 4.02
CA PRO A 104 -8.89 5.19 5.08
C PRO A 104 -7.94 4.00 4.87
N ILE A 105 -7.84 3.53 3.63
CA ILE A 105 -6.96 2.41 3.27
C ILE A 105 -5.48 2.76 3.47
N LEU A 106 -5.06 3.99 3.14
CA LEU A 106 -3.69 4.43 3.36
C LEU A 106 -3.36 4.51 4.86
N TYR A 107 -4.32 4.93 5.69
CA TYR A 107 -4.16 4.90 7.15
C TYR A 107 -4.06 3.46 7.68
N ASP A 108 -4.87 2.53 7.18
CA ASP A 108 -4.77 1.13 7.57
C ASP A 108 -3.43 0.51 7.17
N ILE A 109 -2.96 0.77 5.95
CA ILE A 109 -1.63 0.31 5.50
C ILE A 109 -0.52 0.92 6.38
N LYS A 110 -0.65 2.20 6.74
CA LYS A 110 0.29 2.85 7.66
C LYS A 110 0.33 2.14 9.01
N ASN A 111 -0.82 1.86 9.61
CA ASN A 111 -0.92 1.15 10.88
C ASN A 111 -0.30 -0.26 10.77
N GLU A 112 -0.57 -0.97 9.67
CA GLU A 112 0.06 -2.26 9.38
C GLU A 112 1.59 -2.19 9.35
N LEU A 113 2.16 -1.19 8.67
CA LEU A 113 3.63 -1.00 8.63
C LEU A 113 4.21 -0.65 10.00
N GLN A 114 3.46 0.04 10.85
CA GLN A 114 3.86 0.35 12.22
C GLN A 114 3.73 -0.86 13.17
N GLY A 115 3.12 -1.96 12.71
CA GLY A 115 2.82 -3.12 13.56
C GLY A 115 1.59 -2.93 14.45
N GLU A 116 0.80 -1.89 14.18
CA GLU A 116 -0.41 -1.50 14.90
C GLU A 116 -1.68 -1.83 14.10
N GLY A 117 -1.54 -2.58 13.01
CA GLY A 117 -2.64 -2.96 12.12
C GLY A 117 -3.69 -3.81 12.81
N THR A 118 -4.95 -3.41 12.67
CA THR A 118 -6.11 -4.13 13.24
C THR A 118 -7.19 -4.44 12.22
N ASN A 119 -7.01 -4.07 10.94
CA ASN A 119 -8.01 -4.27 9.90
C ASN A 119 -7.78 -5.63 9.19
N PRO A 120 -8.55 -6.70 9.52
CA PRO A 120 -8.42 -7.99 8.86
C PRO A 120 -8.88 -7.97 7.39
N ASP A 121 -9.69 -6.97 7.01
CA ASP A 121 -10.35 -6.87 5.70
C ASP A 121 -9.61 -5.92 4.74
N LEU A 122 -8.43 -5.41 5.10
CA LEU A 122 -7.67 -4.44 4.31
C LEU A 122 -7.43 -4.89 2.84
N LEU A 123 -7.22 -6.20 2.63
CA LEU A 123 -7.09 -6.77 1.30
C LEU A 123 -8.41 -6.67 0.50
N LEU A 124 -9.55 -6.92 1.13
CA LEU A 124 -10.87 -6.80 0.50
C LEU A 124 -11.19 -5.32 0.22
N ASP A 125 -10.90 -4.44 1.16
CA ASP A 125 -11.11 -3.00 1.03
C ASP A 125 -10.35 -2.44 -0.18
N ILE A 126 -9.10 -2.86 -0.40
CA ILE A 126 -8.33 -2.39 -1.57
C ILE A 126 -8.83 -2.98 -2.90
N TYR A 127 -9.41 -4.19 -2.92
CA TYR A 127 -10.05 -4.72 -4.13
C TYR A 127 -11.31 -3.93 -4.47
N ASN A 128 -12.19 -3.72 -3.50
CA ASN A 128 -13.37 -2.87 -3.66
C ASN A 128 -12.98 -1.43 -3.99
N ALA A 129 -11.76 -1.03 -3.60
CA ALA A 129 -11.28 0.29 -3.90
C ALA A 129 -10.89 0.49 -5.38
N GLY A 130 -10.55 -0.61 -6.06
CA GLY A 130 -10.12 -0.62 -7.45
C GLY A 130 -11.22 -0.73 -8.48
N ASP A 131 -12.35 -1.33 -8.10
CA ASP A 131 -13.60 -1.43 -8.87
C ASP A 131 -14.40 -0.12 -8.80
#